data_AF-A0A819FG64-F1
#
_entry.id   AF-A0A819FG64-F1
#
_cell.length_a   1.000
_cell.length_b   1.000
_cell.length_c   1.000
_cell.angle_alpha   90.00
_cell.angle_beta   90.00
_cell.angle_gamma   90.00
#
_symmetry.space_group_name_H-M   'P 1'
#
loop_
_entity.id
_entity.type
_entity.pdbx_description
1 polymer ?
#
loop_
_entity_poly.entity_id
_entity_poly.type
_entity_poly.pdbx_seq_one_letter_code
_entity_poly.pdbx_strand_id
1 'polypeptide(L)'
;MLCFQENVNPPDDLLLCPITLALFRDPVLAQDGHTYERQAILEWIENKGTSPITGQKLSPEHLHLNRAIKKAVDRFEASSKNKNYQYTLGVHVKKKPDGPLFQTLGKSIYHAQWLPINDNLPEVVLLKIDGVRAEKEASFYVDLSRHPHIVRTYGFVHECTNGDNNDNSNAIMLLQEYARIGSLYDLLQERKKVPDEKLLIEIFLQIIDAMSFLAFNSVVHGNLACRNVLVFRFDEANPNNIIVKVTDFGLSRHSKLYSLTSSAEKSTLNLIPVRYAAPEILGVSVISDDFTEKSDVYSMGVLMWEAYSRGTIPWSEIENDDEVIRRVTNGEFLPKPSNCSELYWLIICKTWSQYPTDRPSFTELKRLLMEQYNNSVPVSPPFVIPNIPATARWAQNGVTVAGGHGKGSATNQLNGHDGLFVDDDQTIVIADGNHRIIQWKMGDTNGQVVAGGNGQGYELDQLWGPTDVLIDKETDSLIICDTGRVVRWSRRSGTTQGEILIGNINPYGVAMDDQRYLYISDCVKHEVRRYQIGDKNGTIVAGGNGCGADSSLLLFSPSTHDNSPLLDPLLNPTIKRKYENKHSYINEKNNTTSISKRFHNSAHDNENVIDDNIVIDNYILT
;
A
#
# COMPACT_ATOMS: atom_id res chain seq x y z
N MET A 1 -49.28 -18.04 -26.34
CA MET A 1 -49.64 -16.87 -25.53
C MET A 1 -48.72 -16.89 -24.32
N LEU A 2 -47.70 -16.02 -24.34
CA LEU A 2 -46.85 -15.46 -23.25
C LEU A 2 -46.60 -16.35 -22.00
N CYS A 3 -45.38 -16.78 -21.66
CA CYS A 3 -44.22 -15.95 -21.32
C CYS A 3 -42.92 -16.44 -21.96
N PHE A 4 -42.36 -15.59 -22.83
CA PHE A 4 -40.95 -15.60 -23.19
C PHE A 4 -40.17 -14.75 -22.18
N GLN A 5 -38.89 -15.10 -22.00
CA GLN A 5 -37.82 -14.31 -21.38
C GLN A 5 -37.84 -14.15 -19.85
N GLU A 6 -37.01 -14.96 -19.18
CA GLU A 6 -36.02 -14.41 -18.25
C GLU A 6 -34.68 -15.10 -18.53
N ASN A 7 -33.94 -14.56 -19.49
CA ASN A 7 -32.57 -14.96 -19.79
C ASN A 7 -31.74 -14.88 -18.49
N VAL A 8 -31.22 -16.02 -18.04
CA VAL A 8 -30.13 -16.06 -17.07
C VAL A 8 -28.84 -15.78 -17.84
N ASN A 9 -28.65 -14.52 -18.21
CA ASN A 9 -27.35 -14.10 -18.67
C ASN A 9 -26.42 -14.07 -17.44
N PRO A 10 -25.19 -14.62 -17.51
CA PRO A 10 -24.14 -14.22 -16.58
C PRO A 10 -24.04 -12.68 -16.59
N PRO A 11 -23.49 -12.04 -15.54
CA PRO A 11 -23.29 -10.60 -15.62
C PRO A 11 -22.47 -10.37 -16.89
N ASP A 12 -23.04 -9.62 -17.85
CA ASP A 12 -22.32 -9.20 -19.05
C ASP A 12 -20.92 -8.77 -18.61
N ASP A 13 -19.85 -9.11 -19.33
CA ASP A 13 -18.50 -8.65 -18.98
C ASP A 13 -18.44 -7.11 -18.80
N LEU A 14 -19.42 -6.40 -19.37
CA LEU A 14 -19.71 -4.98 -19.19
C LEU A 14 -20.14 -4.56 -17.76
N LEU A 15 -20.52 -5.51 -16.89
CA LEU A 15 -20.94 -5.30 -15.50
C LEU A 15 -19.82 -5.60 -14.48
N LEU A 16 -18.66 -6.04 -14.95
CA LEU A 16 -17.49 -6.29 -14.12
C LEU A 16 -16.49 -5.14 -14.26
N CYS A 17 -15.89 -4.75 -13.14
CA CYS A 17 -14.84 -3.76 -13.16
C CYS A 17 -13.56 -4.31 -13.80
N PRO A 18 -12.91 -3.62 -14.75
CA PRO A 18 -11.66 -4.07 -15.33
C PRO A 18 -10.46 -4.14 -14.36
N ILE A 19 -10.52 -3.39 -13.25
CA ILE A 19 -9.48 -3.38 -12.19
C ILE A 19 -9.75 -4.48 -11.17
N THR A 20 -10.94 -4.48 -10.56
CA THR A 20 -11.27 -5.45 -9.49
C THR A 20 -11.80 -6.77 -10.03
N LEU A 21 -12.21 -6.82 -11.29
CA LEU A 21 -12.88 -7.96 -11.93
C LEU A 21 -14.13 -8.45 -11.19
N ALA A 22 -14.70 -7.61 -10.33
CA ALA A 22 -15.92 -7.86 -9.57
C ALA A 22 -17.10 -7.07 -10.13
N LEU A 23 -18.32 -7.50 -9.81
CA LEU A 23 -19.55 -6.74 -10.08
C LEU A 23 -19.45 -5.34 -9.50
N PHE A 24 -19.76 -4.32 -10.29
CA PHE A 24 -19.68 -2.94 -9.82
C PHE A 24 -20.62 -2.64 -8.65
N ARG A 25 -20.05 -2.25 -7.52
CA ARG A 25 -20.77 -1.74 -6.35
C ARG A 25 -21.01 -0.24 -6.49
N ASP A 26 -19.98 0.50 -6.89
CA ASP A 26 -20.02 1.92 -7.19
C ASP A 26 -19.31 2.20 -8.54
N PRO A 27 -19.95 1.83 -9.68
CA PRO A 27 -19.34 2.01 -10.99
C PRO A 27 -19.20 3.49 -11.32
N VAL A 28 -17.99 3.90 -11.69
CA VAL A 28 -17.68 5.24 -12.20
C VAL A 28 -17.17 5.18 -13.62
N LEU A 29 -17.73 6.02 -14.48
CA LEU A 29 -17.25 6.25 -15.84
C LEU A 29 -16.09 7.26 -15.78
N ALA A 30 -14.95 6.88 -16.35
CA ALA A 30 -13.79 7.73 -16.51
C ALA A 30 -13.79 8.43 -17.88
N GLN A 31 -12.91 9.43 -18.04
CA GLN A 31 -12.82 10.27 -19.25
C GLN A 31 -12.41 9.52 -20.50
N ASP A 32 -11.74 8.38 -20.35
CA ASP A 32 -11.34 7.50 -21.44
C ASP A 32 -12.50 6.61 -21.94
N GLY A 33 -13.71 6.80 -21.42
CA GLY A 33 -14.93 6.10 -21.82
C GLY A 33 -15.13 4.73 -21.15
N HIS A 34 -14.24 4.32 -20.23
CA HIS A 34 -14.35 3.05 -19.53
C HIS A 34 -14.94 3.20 -18.12
N THR A 35 -15.60 2.14 -17.65
CA THR A 35 -16.20 2.12 -16.31
C THR A 35 -15.35 1.30 -15.35
N TYR A 36 -15.15 1.82 -14.14
CA TYR A 36 -14.34 1.21 -13.09
C TYR A 36 -15.06 1.24 -11.74
N GLU A 37 -14.64 0.38 -10.81
CA GLU A 37 -15.12 0.41 -9.43
C GLU A 37 -14.48 1.59 -8.74
N ARG A 38 -15.28 2.48 -8.14
CA ARG A 38 -14.81 3.78 -7.64
C ARG A 38 -13.55 3.65 -6.80
N GLN A 39 -13.59 2.78 -5.80
CA GLN A 39 -12.47 2.65 -4.86
C GLN A 39 -11.19 2.21 -5.59
N ALA A 40 -11.31 1.21 -6.47
CA ALA A 40 -10.16 0.64 -7.14
C ALA A 40 -9.56 1.54 -8.22
N ILE A 41 -10.37 2.34 -8.92
CA ILE A 41 -9.83 3.33 -9.86
C ILE A 41 -9.25 4.54 -9.15
N LEU A 42 -9.79 4.93 -7.99
CA LEU A 42 -9.19 6.00 -7.18
C LEU A 42 -7.80 5.59 -6.70
N GLU A 43 -7.66 4.39 -6.14
CA GLU A 43 -6.36 3.82 -5.75
C GLU A 43 -5.42 3.67 -6.96
N TRP A 44 -5.94 3.25 -8.12
CA TRP A 44 -5.12 3.15 -9.33
C TRP A 44 -4.64 4.51 -9.83
N ILE A 45 -5.51 5.53 -9.83
CA ILE A 45 -5.15 6.89 -10.26
C ILE A 45 -4.16 7.51 -9.27
N GLU A 46 -4.35 7.28 -7.97
CA GLU A 46 -3.43 7.72 -6.92
C GLU A 46 -2.03 7.13 -7.13
N ASN A 47 -1.93 5.86 -7.52
CA ASN A 47 -0.64 5.19 -7.73
C ASN A 47 -0.02 5.42 -9.11
N LYS A 48 -0.83 5.56 -10.17
CA LYS A 48 -0.36 5.53 -11.57
C LYS A 48 -0.78 6.70 -12.44
N GLY A 49 -1.73 7.51 -12.00
CA GLY A 49 -2.23 8.70 -12.71
C GLY A 49 -2.82 8.45 -14.10
N THR A 50 -3.03 7.20 -14.51
CA THR A 50 -3.36 6.81 -15.89
C THR A 50 -4.45 5.75 -15.92
N SER A 51 -5.12 5.63 -17.06
CA SER A 51 -6.12 4.61 -17.31
C SER A 51 -5.47 3.23 -17.26
N PRO A 52 -6.05 2.28 -16.49
CA PRO A 52 -5.61 0.90 -16.49
C PRO A 52 -5.71 0.22 -17.87
N ILE A 53 -6.56 0.73 -18.77
CA ILE A 53 -6.86 0.10 -20.06
C ILE A 53 -6.19 0.85 -21.21
N THR A 54 -6.32 2.17 -21.23
CA THR A 54 -5.91 3.00 -22.38
C THR A 54 -4.59 3.73 -22.15
N GLY A 55 -4.07 3.74 -20.92
CA GLY A 55 -2.88 4.49 -20.54
C GLY A 55 -3.04 6.02 -20.57
N GLN A 56 -4.22 6.54 -20.90
CA GLN A 56 -4.50 7.98 -20.90
C GLN A 56 -4.49 8.54 -19.48
N LYS A 57 -4.04 9.79 -19.30
CA LYS A 57 -4.05 10.42 -17.98
C LYS A 57 -5.49 10.51 -17.47
N LEU A 58 -5.75 9.97 -16.28
CA LEU A 58 -7.07 10.02 -15.65
C LEU A 58 -7.04 10.94 -14.44
N SER A 59 -8.15 11.65 -14.22
CA SER A 59 -8.35 12.51 -13.06
C SER A 59 -9.52 11.98 -12.23
N PRO A 60 -9.37 11.84 -10.90
CA PRO A 60 -10.43 11.38 -10.00
C PRO A 60 -11.71 12.22 -10.09
N GLU A 61 -11.54 13.51 -10.39
CA GLU A 61 -12.59 14.54 -10.43
C GLU A 61 -13.58 14.32 -11.58
N HIS A 62 -13.14 13.60 -12.60
CA HIS A 62 -13.91 13.28 -13.78
C HIS A 62 -14.47 11.85 -13.76
N LEU A 63 -14.41 11.19 -12.60
CA LEU A 63 -15.09 9.93 -12.35
C LEU A 63 -16.54 10.18 -11.98
N HIS A 64 -17.41 10.00 -12.96
CA HIS A 64 -18.84 10.21 -12.76
C HIS A 64 -19.52 8.87 -12.48
N LEU A 65 -20.42 8.82 -11.49
CA LEU A 65 -21.21 7.61 -11.24
C LEU A 65 -21.90 7.16 -12.54
N ASN A 66 -21.54 5.99 -13.02
CA ASN A 66 -22.18 5.39 -14.18
C ASN A 66 -23.51 4.79 -13.73
N ARG A 67 -24.54 5.64 -13.65
CA ARG A 67 -25.89 5.25 -13.20
C ARG A 67 -26.52 4.17 -14.07
N ALA A 68 -26.13 4.07 -15.34
CA ALA A 68 -26.61 3.04 -16.25
C ALA A 68 -26.06 1.66 -15.84
N ILE A 69 -24.75 1.56 -15.62
CA ILE A 69 -24.11 0.35 -15.11
C ILE A 69 -24.56 0.05 -13.68
N LYS A 70 -24.69 1.07 -12.81
CA LYS A 70 -25.22 0.88 -11.45
C LYS A 70 -26.64 0.29 -11.48
N LYS A 71 -27.55 0.84 -12.30
CA LYS A 71 -28.89 0.28 -12.47
C LYS A 71 -28.88 -1.09 -13.13
N ALA A 72 -27.94 -1.37 -14.04
CA ALA A 72 -27.81 -2.67 -14.68
C ALA A 72 -27.30 -3.73 -13.68
N VAL A 73 -26.33 -3.38 -12.84
CA VAL A 73 -25.89 -4.22 -11.70
C VAL A 73 -27.02 -4.36 -10.69
N ASP A 74 -27.70 -3.30 -10.27
CA ASP A 74 -28.79 -3.41 -9.30
C ASP A 74 -29.97 -4.25 -9.84
N ARG A 75 -30.27 -4.17 -11.16
CA ARG A 75 -31.24 -5.07 -11.82
C ARG A 75 -30.72 -6.49 -11.91
N PHE A 76 -29.44 -6.67 -12.24
CA PHE A 76 -28.78 -7.96 -12.25
C PHE A 76 -28.83 -8.59 -10.85
N GLU A 77 -28.52 -7.84 -9.79
CA GLU A 77 -28.55 -8.27 -8.39
C GLU A 77 -29.97 -8.48 -7.87
N ALA A 78 -30.93 -7.62 -8.23
CA ALA A 78 -32.35 -7.83 -7.93
C ALA A 78 -32.89 -9.08 -8.65
N SER A 79 -32.43 -9.35 -9.88
CA SER A 79 -32.72 -10.61 -10.58
C SER A 79 -31.94 -11.79 -10.02
N SER A 80 -30.81 -11.56 -9.34
CA SER A 80 -29.97 -12.58 -8.69
C SER A 80 -30.50 -12.97 -7.31
N LYS A 81 -31.12 -12.03 -6.57
CA LYS A 81 -31.80 -12.31 -5.28
C LYS A 81 -32.98 -13.27 -5.41
N ASN A 82 -33.50 -13.45 -6.63
CA ASN A 82 -34.58 -14.38 -6.97
C ASN A 82 -34.13 -15.54 -7.88
N LYS A 83 -32.83 -15.77 -8.10
CA LYS A 83 -32.36 -16.86 -8.97
C LYS A 83 -31.75 -18.03 -8.21
N ASN A 84 -32.21 -19.22 -8.59
CA ASN A 84 -31.50 -20.49 -8.42
C ASN A 84 -30.09 -20.35 -9.04
N TYR A 85 -29.03 -20.63 -8.27
CA TYR A 85 -27.65 -20.78 -8.76
C TYR A 85 -27.46 -22.04 -9.64
N GLN A 86 -28.54 -22.53 -10.24
CA GLN A 86 -28.66 -23.81 -10.91
C GLN A 86 -28.64 -23.57 -12.43
N TYR A 87 -27.64 -24.15 -13.08
CA TYR A 87 -27.47 -24.21 -14.51
C TYR A 87 -27.79 -25.63 -14.99
N THR A 88 -27.93 -25.82 -16.30
CA THR A 88 -28.36 -27.10 -16.89
C THR A 88 -27.39 -27.49 -18.00
N LEU A 89 -26.84 -28.71 -17.91
CA LEU A 89 -26.00 -29.29 -18.96
C LEU A 89 -26.77 -29.40 -20.27
N GLY A 90 -26.14 -29.02 -21.38
CA GLY A 90 -26.72 -29.05 -22.72
C GLY A 90 -27.68 -27.91 -23.03
N VAL A 91 -28.09 -27.10 -22.04
CA VAL A 91 -28.93 -25.92 -22.22
C VAL A 91 -28.14 -24.63 -22.01
N HIS A 92 -27.53 -24.49 -20.83
CA HIS A 92 -26.78 -23.28 -20.43
C HIS A 92 -25.28 -23.44 -20.60
N VAL A 93 -24.78 -24.67 -20.42
CA VAL A 93 -23.36 -25.01 -20.50
C VAL A 93 -23.22 -26.43 -21.03
N LYS A 94 -22.19 -26.69 -21.83
CA LYS A 94 -21.83 -28.06 -22.24
C LYS A 94 -20.41 -28.39 -21.80
N LYS A 95 -20.22 -29.64 -21.40
CA LYS A 95 -18.90 -30.25 -21.18
C LYS A 95 -18.22 -30.49 -22.53
N LYS A 96 -16.95 -30.10 -22.69
CA LYS A 96 -16.17 -30.43 -23.89
C LYS A 96 -15.83 -31.93 -23.90
N PRO A 97 -15.69 -32.56 -25.10
CA PRO A 97 -15.45 -34.00 -25.21
C PRO A 97 -14.02 -34.42 -24.85
N ASP A 98 -13.13 -33.48 -24.56
CA ASP A 98 -11.67 -33.66 -24.46
C ASP A 98 -11.18 -34.42 -23.20
N GLY A 99 -12.09 -35.10 -22.49
CA GLY A 99 -11.79 -35.75 -21.21
C GLY A 99 -11.63 -34.77 -20.03
N PRO A 100 -11.31 -35.25 -18.81
CA PRO A 100 -11.01 -34.39 -17.68
C PRO A 100 -9.66 -33.67 -17.88
N LEU A 101 -9.65 -32.37 -17.60
CA LEU A 101 -8.43 -31.56 -17.48
C LEU A 101 -7.55 -32.01 -16.33
N PHE A 102 -8.20 -32.42 -15.24
CA PHE A 102 -7.56 -32.84 -14.02
C PHE A 102 -8.43 -33.87 -13.34
N GLN A 103 -7.83 -34.94 -12.82
CA GLN A 103 -8.54 -35.99 -12.12
C GLN A 103 -7.70 -36.54 -10.97
N THR A 104 -8.28 -36.55 -9.78
CA THR A 104 -7.75 -37.22 -8.59
C THR A 104 -8.87 -38.02 -7.91
N LEU A 105 -8.55 -38.68 -6.80
CA LEU A 105 -9.52 -39.44 -6.00
C LEU A 105 -10.52 -38.47 -5.32
N GLY A 106 -11.66 -38.23 -5.98
CA GLY A 106 -12.76 -37.38 -5.47
C GLY A 106 -12.89 -35.99 -6.11
N LYS A 107 -12.02 -35.65 -7.08
CA LYS A 107 -12.07 -34.37 -7.82
C LYS A 107 -11.89 -34.62 -9.31
N SER A 108 -12.75 -34.03 -10.13
CA SER A 108 -12.56 -34.03 -11.59
C SER A 108 -12.93 -32.67 -12.17
N ILE A 109 -12.04 -32.11 -12.99
CA ILE A 109 -12.26 -30.82 -13.67
C ILE A 109 -12.40 -31.08 -15.15
N TYR A 110 -13.40 -30.49 -15.78
CA TYR A 110 -13.65 -30.62 -17.21
C TYR A 110 -13.72 -29.24 -17.85
N HIS A 111 -13.19 -29.12 -19.07
CA HIS A 111 -13.48 -27.95 -19.88
C HIS A 111 -14.98 -27.85 -20.17
N ALA A 112 -15.48 -26.62 -20.17
CA ALA A 112 -16.87 -26.34 -20.49
C ALA A 112 -16.99 -25.17 -21.46
N GLN A 113 -18.17 -25.01 -22.02
CA GLN A 113 -18.50 -23.93 -22.93
C GLN A 113 -19.93 -23.44 -22.67
N TRP A 114 -20.10 -22.12 -22.60
CA TRP A 114 -21.42 -21.48 -22.52
C TRP A 114 -22.30 -21.81 -23.73
N LEU A 115 -23.60 -21.91 -23.48
CA LEU A 115 -24.63 -22.08 -24.50
C LEU A 115 -25.70 -20.97 -24.35
N PRO A 116 -26.05 -20.26 -25.45
CA PRO A 116 -25.38 -20.27 -26.74
C PRO A 116 -23.92 -19.77 -26.65
N ILE A 117 -23.11 -20.11 -27.65
CA ILE A 117 -21.72 -19.65 -27.71
C ILE A 117 -21.72 -18.13 -27.83
N ASN A 118 -20.98 -17.48 -26.95
CA ASN A 118 -20.75 -16.04 -26.96
C ASN A 118 -19.28 -15.80 -26.61
N ASP A 119 -18.55 -15.20 -27.55
CA ASP A 119 -17.12 -14.94 -27.40
C ASP A 119 -16.82 -13.84 -26.35
N ASN A 120 -17.84 -13.08 -25.95
CA ASN A 120 -17.75 -12.09 -24.87
C ASN A 120 -18.02 -12.70 -23.49
N LEU A 121 -18.06 -14.04 -23.36
CA LEU A 121 -18.18 -14.70 -22.06
C LEU A 121 -16.84 -15.36 -21.69
N PRO A 122 -16.47 -15.34 -20.39
CA PRO A 122 -15.23 -15.94 -19.93
C PRO A 122 -15.24 -17.45 -20.15
N GLU A 123 -14.05 -18.00 -20.39
CA GLU A 123 -13.88 -19.45 -20.44
C GLU A 123 -14.23 -20.08 -19.08
N VAL A 124 -14.80 -21.28 -19.13
CA VAL A 124 -15.34 -21.96 -17.94
C VAL A 124 -14.92 -23.41 -17.84
N VAL A 125 -14.91 -23.90 -16.61
CA VAL A 125 -14.72 -25.30 -16.25
C VAL A 125 -15.87 -25.80 -15.38
N LEU A 126 -16.07 -27.11 -15.42
CA LEU A 126 -16.95 -27.83 -14.52
C LEU A 126 -16.10 -28.64 -13.54
N LEU A 127 -16.16 -28.26 -12.27
CA LEU A 127 -15.53 -28.96 -11.16
C LEU A 127 -16.55 -29.92 -10.55
N LYS A 128 -16.38 -31.22 -10.81
CA LYS A 128 -17.16 -32.28 -10.14
C LYS A 128 -16.64 -32.46 -8.72
N ILE A 129 -17.55 -32.31 -7.76
CA ILE A 129 -17.32 -32.54 -6.33
C ILE A 129 -18.15 -33.75 -5.92
N ASP A 130 -17.52 -34.73 -5.28
CA ASP A 130 -18.23 -35.90 -4.74
C ASP A 130 -18.86 -35.55 -3.38
N GLY A 131 -20.19 -35.55 -3.28
CA GLY A 131 -20.87 -35.34 -2.00
C GLY A 131 -22.39 -35.26 -2.02
N VAL A 132 -23.01 -35.78 -0.95
CA VAL A 132 -24.46 -35.80 -0.67
C VAL A 132 -25.02 -34.40 -0.30
N ARG A 133 -24.28 -33.31 -0.50
CA ARG A 133 -24.65 -31.95 0.01
C ARG A 133 -24.31 -30.77 -0.91
N ALA A 134 -24.09 -31.02 -2.19
CA ALA A 134 -23.47 -30.05 -3.09
C ALA A 134 -24.32 -28.84 -3.53
N GLU A 135 -25.63 -28.78 -3.20
CA GLU A 135 -26.43 -27.55 -3.46
C GLU A 135 -26.15 -26.43 -2.46
N LYS A 136 -26.01 -26.74 -1.16
CA LYS A 136 -25.73 -25.74 -0.11
C LYS A 136 -24.30 -25.20 -0.21
N GLU A 137 -23.36 -26.06 -0.60
CA GLU A 137 -21.97 -25.68 -0.81
C GLU A 137 -21.82 -24.76 -2.02
N ALA A 138 -22.56 -25.01 -3.11
CA ALA A 138 -22.48 -24.16 -4.30
C ALA A 138 -22.87 -22.70 -4.04
N SER A 139 -23.97 -22.44 -3.31
CA SER A 139 -24.33 -21.05 -2.94
C SER A 139 -23.26 -20.37 -2.11
N PHE A 140 -22.62 -21.12 -1.20
CA PHE A 140 -21.53 -20.63 -0.38
C PHE A 140 -20.30 -20.23 -1.23
N TYR A 141 -19.92 -21.06 -2.20
CA TYR A 141 -18.85 -20.73 -3.16
C TYR A 141 -19.19 -19.52 -4.03
N VAL A 142 -20.45 -19.40 -4.47
CA VAL A 142 -20.89 -18.22 -5.25
C VAL A 142 -20.78 -16.94 -4.44
N ASP A 143 -21.17 -16.96 -3.16
CA ASP A 143 -21.12 -15.77 -2.30
C ASP A 143 -19.68 -15.33 -1.99
N LEU A 144 -18.77 -16.28 -1.69
CA LEU A 144 -17.38 -15.95 -1.37
C LEU A 144 -16.54 -15.56 -2.59
N SER A 145 -16.84 -16.14 -3.75
CA SER A 145 -16.13 -15.84 -5.00
C SER A 145 -16.48 -14.48 -5.63
N ARG A 146 -17.05 -13.57 -4.83
CA ARG A 146 -17.14 -12.13 -5.10
C ARG A 146 -15.81 -11.41 -4.86
N HIS A 147 -14.89 -12.02 -4.10
CA HIS A 147 -13.56 -11.47 -3.88
C HIS A 147 -12.68 -11.59 -5.16
N PRO A 148 -11.91 -10.56 -5.54
CA PRO A 148 -11.10 -10.55 -6.76
C PRO A 148 -10.09 -11.69 -6.85
N HIS A 149 -9.51 -12.07 -5.71
CA HIS A 149 -8.47 -13.10 -5.58
C HIS A 149 -9.01 -14.46 -5.13
N ILE A 150 -10.30 -14.73 -5.33
CA ILE A 150 -10.92 -16.05 -5.13
C ILE A 150 -11.54 -16.50 -6.45
N VAL A 151 -11.35 -17.76 -6.83
CA VAL A 151 -11.86 -18.29 -8.10
C VAL A 151 -13.38 -18.16 -8.18
N ARG A 152 -13.82 -17.43 -9.22
CA ARG A 152 -15.21 -17.12 -9.50
C ARG A 152 -16.01 -18.40 -9.74
N THR A 153 -17.02 -18.60 -8.91
CA THR A 153 -18.03 -19.65 -9.08
C THR A 153 -19.33 -18.99 -9.52
N TYR A 154 -19.82 -19.37 -10.70
CA TYR A 154 -21.06 -18.84 -11.27
C TYR A 154 -22.30 -19.51 -10.70
N GLY A 155 -22.16 -20.76 -10.27
CA GLY A 155 -23.22 -21.59 -9.71
C GLY A 155 -22.86 -23.06 -9.85
N PHE A 156 -23.88 -23.89 -10.02
CA PHE A 156 -23.72 -25.34 -10.14
C PHE A 156 -24.58 -25.94 -11.25
N VAL A 157 -24.23 -27.16 -11.66
CA VAL A 157 -24.94 -27.93 -12.68
C VAL A 157 -25.15 -29.35 -12.17
N HIS A 158 -26.30 -29.96 -12.48
CA HIS A 158 -26.49 -31.40 -12.28
C HIS A 158 -25.99 -32.19 -13.48
N GLU A 159 -25.19 -33.22 -13.24
CA GLU A 159 -24.87 -34.24 -14.23
C GLU A 159 -26.03 -35.24 -14.28
N CYS A 160 -26.90 -35.13 -15.28
CA CYS A 160 -27.90 -36.17 -15.55
C CYS A 160 -27.20 -37.34 -16.26
N THR A 161 -27.11 -38.49 -15.60
CA THR A 161 -26.65 -39.73 -16.22
C THR A 161 -27.74 -40.26 -17.15
N ASN A 162 -27.63 -39.95 -18.45
CA ASN A 162 -28.50 -40.56 -19.45
C ASN A 162 -28.16 -42.06 -19.56
N GLY A 163 -28.96 -42.95 -18.95
CA GLY A 163 -28.96 -44.36 -19.36
C GLY A 163 -29.40 -45.40 -18.34
N ASP A 164 -29.09 -45.25 -17.05
CA ASP A 164 -29.37 -46.30 -16.06
C ASP A 164 -30.22 -45.74 -14.91
N ASN A 165 -31.51 -46.10 -14.91
CA ASN A 165 -32.52 -45.73 -13.92
C ASN A 165 -32.23 -46.26 -12.49
N ASN A 166 -31.02 -46.74 -12.20
CA ASN A 166 -30.64 -47.34 -10.93
C ASN A 166 -29.49 -46.62 -10.21
N ASP A 167 -28.85 -45.61 -10.81
CA ASP A 167 -27.81 -44.85 -10.10
C ASP A 167 -28.31 -43.43 -9.77
N ASN A 168 -28.77 -43.26 -8.53
CA ASN A 168 -29.25 -42.02 -7.94
C ASN A 168 -28.10 -41.01 -7.68
N SER A 169 -27.02 -41.07 -8.46
CA SER A 169 -25.84 -40.23 -8.32
C SER A 169 -26.07 -38.88 -9.02
N ASN A 170 -26.90 -38.03 -8.39
CA ASN A 170 -27.02 -36.60 -8.73
C ASN A 170 -25.70 -35.88 -8.43
N ALA A 171 -24.68 -36.09 -9.26
CA ALA A 171 -23.41 -35.40 -9.15
C ALA A 171 -23.62 -33.92 -9.49
N ILE A 172 -23.21 -33.05 -8.56
CA ILE A 172 -23.25 -31.61 -8.74
C ILE A 172 -21.86 -31.14 -9.14
N MET A 173 -21.79 -30.32 -10.16
CA MET A 173 -20.56 -29.70 -10.63
C MET A 173 -20.62 -28.20 -10.39
N LEU A 174 -19.57 -27.62 -9.81
CA LEU A 174 -19.43 -26.17 -9.78
C LEU A 174 -19.04 -25.67 -11.16
N LEU A 175 -19.71 -24.61 -11.60
CA LEU A 175 -19.36 -23.88 -12.82
C LEU A 175 -18.44 -22.72 -12.43
N GLN A 176 -17.18 -22.79 -12.85
CA GLN A 176 -16.14 -21.83 -12.44
C GLN A 176 -15.44 -21.21 -13.64
N GLU A 177 -14.82 -20.04 -13.42
CA GLU A 177 -13.94 -19.42 -14.42
C GLU A 177 -12.69 -20.30 -14.67
N TYR A 178 -12.20 -20.29 -15.91
CA TYR A 178 -11.04 -21.08 -16.30
C TYR A 178 -9.73 -20.25 -16.23
N ALA A 179 -8.73 -20.78 -15.53
CA ALA A 179 -7.39 -20.22 -15.47
C ALA A 179 -6.48 -20.86 -16.54
N ARG A 180 -6.29 -20.17 -17.67
CA ARG A 180 -5.51 -20.70 -18.81
C ARG A 180 -4.04 -21.01 -18.50
N ILE A 181 -3.44 -20.30 -17.53
CA ILE A 181 -2.02 -20.47 -17.17
C ILE A 181 -1.83 -21.66 -16.22
N GLY A 182 -2.90 -22.17 -15.61
CA GLY A 182 -2.82 -23.24 -14.63
C GLY A 182 -2.58 -22.74 -13.21
N SER A 183 -2.04 -23.61 -12.35
CA SER A 183 -1.72 -23.26 -10.97
C SER A 183 -0.39 -22.51 -10.87
N LEU A 184 -0.17 -21.82 -9.74
CA LEU A 184 1.11 -21.19 -9.44
C LEU A 184 2.24 -22.22 -9.39
N TYR A 185 1.95 -23.44 -8.94
CA TYR A 185 2.88 -24.56 -9.01
C TYR A 185 3.30 -24.85 -10.45
N ASP A 186 2.34 -25.00 -11.37
CA ASP A 186 2.63 -25.29 -12.79
C ASP A 186 3.49 -24.18 -13.41
N LEU A 187 3.09 -22.91 -13.20
CA LEU A 187 3.84 -21.75 -13.67
C LEU A 187 5.29 -21.75 -13.16
N LEU A 188 5.52 -22.07 -11.89
CA LEU A 188 6.87 -22.09 -11.32
C LEU A 188 7.72 -23.24 -11.89
N GLN A 189 7.13 -24.42 -12.07
CA GLN A 189 7.82 -25.59 -12.62
C GLN A 189 8.23 -25.41 -14.09
N GLU A 190 7.37 -24.79 -14.90
CA GLU A 190 7.65 -24.55 -16.33
C GLU A 190 8.76 -23.53 -16.56
N ARG A 191 9.00 -22.64 -15.59
CA ARG A 191 9.97 -21.55 -15.72
C ARG A 191 11.39 -22.00 -15.40
N LYS A 192 12.33 -21.57 -16.25
CA LYS A 192 13.78 -21.82 -16.05
C LYS A 192 14.36 -21.08 -14.84
N LYS A 193 13.78 -19.93 -14.49
CA LYS A 193 14.21 -19.06 -13.38
C LYS A 193 13.04 -18.80 -12.45
N VAL A 194 13.33 -18.68 -11.17
CA VAL A 194 12.35 -18.20 -10.19
C VAL A 194 11.93 -16.77 -10.59
N PRO A 195 10.63 -16.40 -10.48
CA PRO A 195 10.21 -15.02 -10.65
C PRO A 195 11.01 -14.08 -9.74
N ASP A 196 11.17 -12.84 -10.19
CA ASP A 196 11.79 -11.79 -9.38
C ASP A 196 11.07 -11.64 -8.03
N GLU A 197 11.82 -11.29 -6.98
CA GLU A 197 11.28 -11.18 -5.62
C GLU A 197 10.10 -10.22 -5.57
N LYS A 198 10.15 -9.10 -6.32
CA LYS A 198 9.05 -8.13 -6.42
C LYS A 198 7.75 -8.75 -6.94
N LEU A 199 7.84 -9.64 -7.93
CA LEU A 199 6.68 -10.34 -8.51
C LEU A 199 6.12 -11.36 -7.54
N LEU A 200 6.97 -12.06 -6.79
CA LEU A 200 6.54 -12.99 -5.75
C LEU A 200 5.80 -12.25 -4.63
N ILE A 201 6.30 -11.10 -4.19
CA ILE A 201 5.60 -10.28 -3.19
C ILE A 201 4.22 -9.84 -3.68
N GLU A 202 4.10 -9.39 -4.93
CA GLU A 202 2.79 -9.05 -5.52
C GLU A 202 1.81 -10.23 -5.48
N ILE A 203 2.27 -11.43 -5.88
CA ILE A 203 1.48 -12.66 -5.79
C ILE A 203 1.07 -12.97 -4.33
N PHE A 204 2.00 -12.85 -3.38
CA PHE A 204 1.72 -13.12 -1.97
C PHE A 204 0.71 -12.15 -1.39
N LEU A 205 0.78 -10.86 -1.73
CA LEU A 205 -0.16 -9.85 -1.26
C LEU A 205 -1.59 -10.15 -1.75
N GLN A 206 -1.75 -10.59 -3.00
CA GLN A 206 -3.05 -11.00 -3.55
C GLN A 206 -3.63 -12.23 -2.83
N ILE A 207 -2.79 -13.24 -2.54
CA ILE A 207 -3.20 -14.43 -1.78
C ILE A 207 -3.58 -14.06 -0.34
N ILE A 208 -2.78 -13.24 0.34
CA ILE A 208 -3.04 -12.78 1.70
C ILE A 208 -4.33 -11.96 1.79
N ASP A 209 -4.66 -11.19 0.75
CA ASP A 209 -5.91 -10.44 0.68
C ASP A 209 -7.12 -11.40 0.63
N ALA A 210 -7.07 -12.42 -0.23
CA ALA A 210 -8.08 -13.48 -0.27
C ALA A 210 -8.21 -14.23 1.06
N MET A 211 -7.08 -14.57 1.68
CA MET A 211 -7.06 -15.29 2.95
C MET A 211 -7.56 -14.45 4.13
N SER A 212 -7.26 -13.15 4.14
CA SER A 212 -7.85 -12.18 5.07
C SER A 212 -9.37 -12.15 4.95
N PHE A 213 -9.89 -12.13 3.72
CA PHE A 213 -11.33 -12.16 3.45
C PHE A 213 -11.97 -13.48 3.90
N LEU A 214 -11.35 -14.62 3.63
CA LEU A 214 -11.83 -15.92 4.12
C LEU A 214 -11.87 -15.96 5.65
N ALA A 215 -10.80 -15.55 6.32
CA ALA A 215 -10.72 -15.50 7.77
C ALA A 215 -11.80 -14.59 8.39
N PHE A 216 -12.03 -13.40 7.80
CA PHE A 216 -13.09 -12.49 8.24
C PHE A 216 -14.49 -13.11 8.13
N ASN A 217 -14.71 -13.96 7.11
CA ASN A 217 -15.95 -14.72 6.94
C ASN A 217 -15.96 -16.04 7.74
N SER A 218 -15.04 -16.22 8.69
CA SER A 218 -14.90 -17.44 9.49
C SER A 218 -14.67 -18.71 8.66
N VAL A 219 -14.02 -18.56 7.51
CA VAL A 219 -13.66 -19.65 6.61
C VAL A 219 -12.19 -19.96 6.78
N VAL A 220 -11.89 -21.21 7.13
CA VAL A 220 -10.53 -21.75 7.15
C VAL A 220 -10.33 -22.55 5.85
N HIS A 221 -9.24 -22.29 5.15
CA HIS A 221 -8.92 -22.99 3.90
C HIS A 221 -8.45 -24.42 4.17
N GLY A 222 -7.49 -24.61 5.09
CA GLY A 222 -6.99 -25.91 5.54
C GLY A 222 -6.19 -26.71 4.51
N ASN A 223 -5.91 -26.14 3.33
CA ASN A 223 -5.13 -26.77 2.26
C ASN A 223 -4.45 -25.72 1.36
N LEU A 224 -3.95 -24.63 1.95
CA LEU A 224 -3.30 -23.56 1.21
C LEU A 224 -1.91 -24.01 0.71
N ALA A 225 -1.69 -23.96 -0.60
CA ALA A 225 -0.43 -24.32 -1.28
C ALA A 225 -0.39 -23.73 -2.71
N CYS A 226 0.77 -23.69 -3.38
CA CYS A 226 0.85 -23.13 -4.74
C CYS A 226 -0.05 -23.87 -5.75
N ARG A 227 -0.27 -25.17 -5.57
CA ARG A 227 -1.21 -25.97 -6.40
C ARG A 227 -2.67 -25.49 -6.32
N ASN A 228 -3.04 -24.80 -5.24
CA ASN A 228 -4.39 -24.28 -4.98
C ASN A 228 -4.49 -22.76 -5.18
N VAL A 229 -3.49 -22.18 -5.84
CA VAL A 229 -3.52 -20.80 -6.34
C VAL A 229 -3.49 -20.86 -7.86
N LEU A 230 -4.52 -20.37 -8.52
CA LEU A 230 -4.62 -20.34 -9.98
C LEU A 230 -4.15 -19.00 -10.54
N VAL A 231 -3.44 -19.04 -11.67
CA VAL A 231 -2.90 -17.86 -12.33
C VAL A 231 -3.78 -17.49 -13.52
N PHE A 232 -4.36 -16.29 -13.50
CA PHE A 232 -5.23 -15.78 -14.57
C PHE A 232 -4.50 -14.84 -15.51
N ARG A 233 -3.59 -14.04 -14.97
CA ARG A 233 -2.68 -13.19 -15.73
C ARG A 233 -1.31 -13.24 -15.10
N PHE A 234 -0.28 -13.28 -15.94
CA PHE A 234 1.10 -13.20 -15.50
C PHE A 234 1.89 -12.39 -16.51
N ASP A 235 2.36 -11.22 -16.07
CA ASP A 235 3.16 -10.31 -16.88
C ASP A 235 4.41 -9.95 -16.08
N GLU A 236 5.52 -10.56 -16.48
CA GLU A 236 6.81 -10.38 -15.80
C GLU A 236 7.33 -8.94 -15.91
N ALA A 237 6.96 -8.21 -16.97
CA ALA A 237 7.40 -6.83 -17.17
C ALA A 237 6.54 -5.82 -16.39
N ASN A 238 5.30 -6.19 -16.04
CA ASN A 238 4.38 -5.33 -15.32
C ASN A 238 3.71 -6.11 -14.16
N PRO A 239 4.26 -6.00 -12.93
CA PRO A 239 3.71 -6.68 -11.75
C PRO A 239 2.21 -6.43 -11.53
N ASN A 240 1.72 -5.23 -11.88
CA ASN A 240 0.31 -4.85 -11.72
C ASN A 240 -0.64 -5.54 -12.70
N ASN A 241 -0.11 -6.32 -13.64
CA ASN A 241 -0.87 -7.14 -14.58
C ASN A 241 -0.73 -8.63 -14.24
N ILE A 242 -0.29 -8.96 -13.03
CA ILE A 242 -0.37 -10.30 -12.46
C ILE A 242 -1.71 -10.44 -11.72
N ILE A 243 -2.42 -11.54 -11.98
CA ILE A 243 -3.62 -11.90 -11.21
C ILE A 243 -3.56 -13.36 -10.83
N VAL A 244 -3.58 -13.60 -9.53
CA VAL A 244 -3.74 -14.92 -8.93
C VAL A 244 -5.02 -15.00 -8.12
N LYS A 245 -5.60 -16.20 -8.04
CA LYS A 245 -6.81 -16.47 -7.27
C LYS A 245 -6.73 -17.78 -6.50
N VAL A 246 -7.15 -17.76 -5.25
CA VAL A 246 -7.24 -18.92 -4.37
C VAL A 246 -8.43 -19.79 -4.77
N THR A 247 -8.24 -21.11 -4.79
CA THR A 247 -9.28 -22.11 -5.05
C THR A 247 -9.26 -23.21 -3.99
N ASP A 248 -10.22 -24.12 -4.04
CA ASP A 248 -10.31 -25.30 -3.15
C ASP A 248 -10.33 -24.98 -1.64
N PHE A 249 -10.74 -23.76 -1.26
CA PHE A 249 -11.02 -23.38 0.12
C PHE A 249 -12.32 -24.03 0.60
N GLY A 250 -12.47 -24.31 1.90
CA GLY A 250 -13.76 -24.72 2.46
C GLY A 250 -14.30 -26.10 2.04
N LEU A 251 -13.76 -26.73 0.98
CA LEU A 251 -14.03 -28.13 0.60
C LEU A 251 -13.64 -29.10 1.71
N SER A 252 -12.82 -28.64 2.66
CA SER A 252 -12.32 -29.42 3.78
C SER A 252 -13.28 -29.49 4.97
N ARG A 253 -13.87 -28.39 5.50
CA ARG A 253 -14.61 -28.42 6.79
C ARG A 253 -15.36 -27.12 7.15
N HIS A 254 -16.62 -26.94 6.72
CA HIS A 254 -17.51 -25.93 7.32
C HIS A 254 -18.25 -26.50 8.56
N SER A 255 -17.66 -26.33 9.75
CA SER A 255 -18.31 -26.51 11.08
C SER A 255 -19.66 -25.76 11.11
N LYS A 256 -20.85 -26.35 11.17
CA LYS A 256 -21.53 -27.11 12.24
C LYS A 256 -22.28 -28.36 11.69
N LEU A 257 -22.28 -28.54 10.37
CA LEU A 257 -23.03 -29.58 9.65
C LEU A 257 -22.26 -30.91 9.53
N TYR A 258 -20.94 -30.90 9.76
CA TYR A 258 -20.07 -32.08 9.74
C TYR A 258 -19.80 -32.68 11.13
N SER A 259 -20.32 -32.09 12.21
CA SER A 259 -20.08 -32.53 13.59
C SER A 259 -21.12 -33.54 14.12
N LEU A 260 -21.82 -34.25 13.24
CA LEU A 260 -22.81 -35.26 13.63
C LEU A 260 -22.78 -36.42 12.63
N THR A 261 -21.79 -37.30 12.74
CA THR A 261 -21.96 -38.75 12.52
C THR A 261 -20.65 -39.47 12.79
N SER A 262 -20.65 -40.22 13.88
CA SER A 262 -19.68 -41.27 14.20
C SER A 262 -19.88 -42.46 13.24
N SER A 263 -19.44 -42.29 11.99
CA SER A 263 -19.27 -43.40 11.03
C SER A 263 -18.42 -42.90 9.86
N ALA A 264 -17.12 -42.79 10.12
CA ALA A 264 -16.12 -42.50 9.11
C ALA A 264 -15.93 -43.72 8.17
N GLU A 265 -16.75 -43.81 7.12
CA GLU A 265 -16.36 -44.53 5.92
C GLU A 265 -15.65 -43.55 4.97
N LYS A 266 -14.32 -43.72 4.92
CA LYS A 266 -13.35 -43.30 3.89
C LYS A 266 -13.91 -42.42 2.75
N SER A 267 -14.22 -41.16 3.03
CA SER A 267 -14.21 -40.11 2.01
C SER A 267 -12.85 -39.41 2.05
N THR A 268 -12.29 -39.14 0.88
CA THR A 268 -10.96 -38.53 0.65
C THR A 268 -10.81 -37.10 1.19
N LEU A 269 -11.85 -36.54 1.79
CA LEU A 269 -11.92 -35.17 2.34
C LEU A 269 -11.28 -35.03 3.73
N ASN A 270 -10.63 -36.08 4.24
CA ASN A 270 -9.93 -36.10 5.53
C ASN A 270 -8.41 -36.22 5.45
N LEU A 271 -7.80 -36.10 4.27
CA LEU A 271 -6.34 -36.16 4.14
C LEU A 271 -5.74 -34.79 4.47
N ILE A 272 -5.06 -34.73 5.62
CA ILE A 272 -4.28 -33.55 6.03
C ILE A 272 -3.08 -33.41 5.07
N PRO A 273 -2.83 -32.24 4.47
CA PRO A 273 -1.66 -32.02 3.64
C PRO A 273 -0.41 -31.89 4.54
N VAL A 274 0.13 -33.02 5.01
CA VAL A 274 1.13 -33.12 6.09
C VAL A 274 2.26 -32.11 5.94
N ARG A 275 2.83 -31.99 4.74
CA ARG A 275 4.00 -31.13 4.44
C ARG A 275 3.72 -29.62 4.47
N TYR A 276 2.45 -29.23 4.56
CA TYR A 276 1.98 -27.84 4.59
C TYR A 276 1.31 -27.49 5.93
N ALA A 277 0.90 -28.50 6.70
CA ALA A 277 0.08 -28.33 7.88
C ALA A 277 0.89 -27.84 9.08
N ALA A 278 0.24 -27.01 9.90
CA ALA A 278 0.82 -26.48 11.13
C ALA A 278 1.00 -27.57 12.20
N PRO A 279 1.92 -27.41 13.18
CA PRO A 279 2.19 -28.40 14.23
C PRO A 279 0.94 -28.86 14.99
N GLU A 280 0.01 -27.95 15.30
CA GLU A 280 -1.25 -28.25 16.00
C GLU A 280 -2.19 -29.14 15.17
N ILE A 281 -2.09 -29.10 13.84
CA ILE A 281 -2.87 -29.92 12.92
C ILE A 281 -2.27 -31.33 12.78
N LEU A 282 -1.00 -31.52 13.15
CA LEU A 282 -0.30 -32.80 13.02
C LEU A 282 -0.34 -33.64 14.32
N GLY A 283 -1.12 -33.19 15.32
CA GLY A 283 -1.25 -33.86 16.62
C GLY A 283 -1.99 -35.21 16.58
N VAL A 284 -1.87 -35.98 17.66
CA VAL A 284 -2.36 -37.37 17.80
C VAL A 284 -3.89 -37.51 17.68
N SER A 285 -4.65 -36.44 17.91
CA SER A 285 -6.12 -36.42 17.80
C SER A 285 -6.58 -35.10 17.18
N VAL A 286 -6.56 -35.02 15.85
CA VAL A 286 -7.01 -33.83 15.11
C VAL A 286 -8.53 -33.75 15.10
N ILE A 287 -9.10 -32.68 15.63
CA ILE A 287 -10.53 -32.36 15.51
C ILE A 287 -10.72 -31.12 14.63
N SER A 288 -11.95 -30.86 14.19
CA SER A 288 -12.25 -29.73 13.29
C SER A 288 -11.83 -28.37 13.86
N ASP A 289 -11.81 -28.24 15.18
CA ASP A 289 -11.59 -26.98 15.88
C ASP A 289 -10.10 -26.60 15.97
N ASP A 290 -9.19 -27.51 15.62
CA ASP A 290 -7.74 -27.23 15.54
C ASP A 290 -7.39 -26.39 14.31
N PHE A 291 -8.21 -26.48 13.26
CA PHE A 291 -8.07 -25.67 12.05
C PHE A 291 -8.55 -24.24 12.32
N THR A 292 -7.64 -23.30 12.19
CA THR A 292 -7.86 -21.87 12.46
C THR A 292 -7.21 -21.00 11.39
N GLU A 293 -7.54 -19.70 11.39
CA GLU A 293 -6.79 -18.70 10.62
C GLU A 293 -5.26 -18.86 10.82
N LYS A 294 -4.82 -19.13 12.06
CA LYS A 294 -3.40 -19.27 12.39
C LYS A 294 -2.75 -20.52 11.80
N SER A 295 -3.52 -21.58 11.59
CA SER A 295 -3.04 -22.77 10.87
C SER A 295 -2.89 -22.49 9.36
N ASP A 296 -3.76 -21.66 8.79
CA ASP A 296 -3.62 -21.19 7.41
C ASP A 296 -2.46 -20.20 7.27
N VAL A 297 -2.18 -19.36 8.27
CA VAL A 297 -0.99 -18.48 8.27
C VAL A 297 0.30 -19.29 8.21
N TYR A 298 0.39 -20.41 8.94
CA TYR A 298 1.53 -21.33 8.82
C TYR A 298 1.65 -21.88 7.39
N SER A 299 0.53 -22.36 6.84
CA SER A 299 0.46 -22.89 5.47
C SER A 299 0.86 -21.84 4.43
N MET A 300 0.51 -20.57 4.65
CA MET A 300 0.93 -19.44 3.81
C MET A 300 2.45 -19.26 3.82
N GLY A 301 3.12 -19.43 4.98
CA GLY A 301 4.58 -19.44 5.04
C GLY A 301 5.21 -20.56 4.23
N VAL A 302 4.64 -21.76 4.30
CA VAL A 302 5.07 -22.90 3.48
C VAL A 302 4.86 -22.63 1.99
N LEU A 303 3.74 -22.01 1.61
CA LEU A 303 3.47 -21.58 0.24
C LEU A 303 4.49 -20.56 -0.25
N MET A 304 4.84 -19.55 0.56
CA MET A 304 5.88 -18.58 0.21
C MET A 304 7.22 -19.29 -0.03
N TRP A 305 7.59 -20.22 0.86
CA TRP A 305 8.81 -21.02 0.70
C TRP A 305 8.79 -21.87 -0.59
N GLU A 306 7.66 -22.52 -0.88
CA GLU A 306 7.44 -23.30 -2.10
C GLU A 306 7.63 -22.42 -3.35
N ALA A 307 7.09 -21.21 -3.33
CA ALA A 307 7.23 -20.25 -4.42
C ALA A 307 8.67 -19.80 -4.64
N TYR A 308 9.39 -19.42 -3.56
CA TYR A 308 10.81 -19.10 -3.63
C TYR A 308 11.64 -20.30 -4.10
N SER A 309 11.25 -21.51 -3.75
CA SER A 309 11.93 -22.76 -4.12
C SER A 309 11.49 -23.30 -5.48
N ARG A 310 10.84 -22.49 -6.32
CA ARG A 310 10.41 -22.86 -7.68
C ARG A 310 9.45 -24.05 -7.71
N GLY A 311 8.52 -24.10 -6.77
CA GLY A 311 7.53 -25.18 -6.67
C GLY A 311 8.11 -26.49 -6.14
N THR A 312 9.28 -26.50 -5.50
CA THR A 312 9.77 -27.70 -4.82
C THR A 312 8.82 -28.11 -3.71
N ILE A 313 8.50 -29.40 -3.64
CA ILE A 313 7.66 -29.95 -2.58
C ILE A 313 8.36 -29.74 -1.23
N PRO A 314 7.69 -29.16 -0.22
CA PRO A 314 8.29 -28.98 1.11
C PRO A 314 8.77 -30.30 1.70
N TRP A 315 9.97 -30.29 2.27
CA TRP A 315 10.63 -31.47 2.85
C TRP A 315 10.88 -32.61 1.85
N SER A 316 11.00 -32.32 0.55
CA SER A 316 11.14 -33.33 -0.52
C SER A 316 12.29 -34.32 -0.32
N GLU A 317 13.30 -33.95 0.47
CA GLU A 317 14.42 -34.81 0.86
C GLU A 317 14.06 -35.88 1.90
N ILE A 318 12.89 -35.77 2.53
CA ILE A 318 12.36 -36.73 3.49
C ILE A 318 11.31 -37.59 2.79
N GLU A 319 11.56 -38.90 2.71
CA GLU A 319 10.64 -39.84 2.06
C GLU A 319 9.36 -40.10 2.86
N ASN A 320 9.46 -40.20 4.19
CA ASN A 320 8.32 -40.53 5.06
C ASN A 320 7.72 -39.28 5.74
N ASP A 321 6.41 -39.11 5.60
CA ASP A 321 5.63 -38.05 6.22
C ASP A 321 5.66 -38.09 7.76
N ASP A 322 5.85 -39.26 8.41
CA ASP A 322 6.00 -39.34 9.88
C ASP A 322 7.25 -38.58 10.38
N GLU A 323 8.33 -38.63 9.62
CA GLU A 323 9.56 -37.89 9.95
C GLU A 323 9.35 -36.38 9.72
N VAL A 324 8.58 -36.00 8.70
CA VAL A 324 8.17 -34.60 8.51
C VAL A 324 7.36 -34.11 9.71
N ILE A 325 6.37 -34.89 10.15
CA ILE A 325 5.56 -34.59 11.33
C ILE A 325 6.47 -34.36 12.54
N ARG A 326 7.37 -35.30 12.82
CA ARG A 326 8.29 -35.22 13.96
C ARG A 326 9.12 -33.94 13.95
N ARG A 327 9.70 -33.57 12.80
CA ARG A 327 10.52 -32.35 12.66
C ARG A 327 9.70 -31.09 12.86
N VAL A 328 8.55 -31.01 12.21
CA VAL A 328 7.64 -29.85 12.32
C VAL A 328 7.17 -29.69 13.77
N THR A 329 6.77 -30.76 14.45
CA THR A 329 6.35 -30.71 15.87
C THR A 329 7.50 -30.40 16.84
N ASN A 330 8.76 -30.60 16.42
CA ASN A 330 9.94 -30.28 17.21
C ASN A 330 10.46 -28.85 16.99
N GLY A 331 9.81 -28.04 16.15
CA GLY A 331 10.26 -26.67 15.88
C GLY A 331 11.27 -26.52 14.76
N GLU A 332 11.49 -27.55 13.95
CA GLU A 332 12.41 -27.46 12.81
C GLU A 332 11.76 -26.70 11.64
N PHE A 333 12.53 -25.83 10.99
CA PHE A 333 12.09 -25.05 9.83
C PHE A 333 12.70 -25.59 8.53
N LEU A 334 12.01 -25.33 7.42
CA LEU A 334 12.59 -25.51 6.09
C LEU A 334 13.83 -24.62 5.91
N PRO A 335 14.81 -25.02 5.08
CA PRO A 335 16.01 -24.22 4.85
C PRO A 335 15.69 -22.95 4.05
N LYS A 336 16.39 -21.85 4.33
CA LYS A 336 16.22 -20.59 3.59
C LYS A 336 16.51 -20.77 2.09
N PRO A 337 15.59 -20.40 1.17
CA PRO A 337 15.87 -20.37 -0.26
C PRO A 337 16.90 -19.30 -0.64
N SER A 338 17.82 -19.63 -1.56
CA SER A 338 18.94 -18.74 -1.96
C SER A 338 18.52 -17.39 -2.56
N ASN A 339 17.33 -17.32 -3.13
CA ASN A 339 16.73 -16.17 -3.80
C ASN A 339 15.76 -15.38 -2.91
N CYS A 340 15.63 -15.74 -1.63
CA CYS A 340 14.83 -15.01 -0.66
C CYS A 340 15.72 -14.06 0.14
N SER A 341 15.37 -12.77 0.19
CA SER A 341 16.13 -11.80 1.00
C SER A 341 16.04 -12.11 2.50
N GLU A 342 16.99 -11.60 3.30
CA GLU A 342 17.00 -11.85 4.75
C GLU A 342 15.76 -11.29 5.44
N LEU A 343 15.28 -10.14 4.99
CA LEU A 343 14.15 -9.45 5.59
C LEU A 343 12.84 -10.21 5.35
N TYR A 344 12.59 -10.67 4.11
CA TYR A 344 11.42 -11.50 3.83
C TYR A 344 11.52 -12.88 4.47
N TRP A 345 12.72 -13.45 4.55
CA TRP A 345 12.93 -14.72 5.25
C TRP A 345 12.54 -14.64 6.73
N LEU A 346 12.90 -13.56 7.42
CA LEU A 346 12.50 -13.34 8.81
C LEU A 346 10.96 -13.24 8.97
N ILE A 347 10.26 -12.67 7.99
CA ILE A 347 8.80 -12.61 7.96
C ILE A 347 8.21 -14.00 7.75
N ILE A 348 8.73 -14.78 6.80
CA ILE A 348 8.30 -16.17 6.56
C ILE A 348 8.49 -16.99 7.84
N CYS A 349 9.66 -16.94 8.48
CA CYS A 349 9.92 -17.64 9.75
C CYS A 349 8.92 -17.28 10.86
N LYS A 350 8.44 -16.03 10.94
CA LYS A 350 7.40 -15.63 11.92
C LYS A 350 6.08 -16.35 11.73
N THR A 351 5.75 -16.77 10.51
CA THR A 351 4.53 -17.57 10.25
C THR A 351 4.65 -19.00 10.78
N TRP A 352 5.87 -19.48 11.06
CA TRP A 352 6.15 -20.83 11.54
C TRP A 352 6.38 -20.93 13.05
N SER A 353 6.01 -19.89 13.82
CA SER A 353 6.01 -19.97 15.29
C SER A 353 5.23 -21.20 15.76
N GLN A 354 5.80 -21.96 16.70
CA GLN A 354 5.18 -23.19 17.22
C GLN A 354 3.81 -22.91 17.82
N TYR A 355 3.68 -21.84 18.61
CA TYR A 355 2.41 -21.42 19.18
C TYR A 355 1.61 -20.58 18.17
N PRO A 356 0.35 -20.94 17.88
CA PRO A 356 -0.49 -20.19 16.93
C PRO A 356 -0.66 -18.70 17.27
N THR A 357 -0.64 -18.35 18.56
CA THR A 357 -0.78 -16.97 19.06
C THR A 357 0.39 -16.06 18.67
N ASP A 358 1.58 -16.65 18.48
CA ASP A 358 2.81 -15.91 18.16
C ASP A 358 2.98 -15.70 16.64
N ARG A 359 2.10 -16.32 15.84
CA ARG A 359 2.04 -16.08 14.39
C ARG A 359 1.28 -14.79 14.12
N PRO A 360 1.65 -14.00 13.10
CA PRO A 360 0.88 -12.83 12.70
C PRO A 360 -0.54 -13.22 12.24
N SER A 361 -1.48 -12.27 12.23
CA SER A 361 -2.73 -12.45 11.44
C SER A 361 -2.43 -12.24 9.97
N PHE A 362 -3.36 -12.57 9.07
CA PHE A 362 -3.17 -12.24 7.64
C PHE A 362 -3.04 -10.73 7.41
N THR A 363 -3.81 -9.91 8.13
CA THR A 363 -3.69 -8.43 8.09
C THR A 363 -2.29 -7.97 8.51
N GLU A 364 -1.75 -8.53 9.59
CA GLU A 364 -0.42 -8.16 10.08
C GLU A 364 0.69 -8.66 9.13
N LEU A 365 0.53 -9.87 8.58
CA LEU A 365 1.45 -10.41 7.58
C LEU A 365 1.49 -9.53 6.32
N LYS A 366 0.34 -9.04 5.85
CA LYS A 366 0.23 -8.07 4.74
C LYS A 366 1.02 -6.80 5.06
N ARG A 367 0.82 -6.22 6.24
CA ARG A 367 1.53 -5.02 6.71
C ARG A 367 3.05 -5.24 6.71
N LEU A 368 3.52 -6.34 7.29
CA LEU A 368 4.95 -6.66 7.35
C LEU A 368 5.57 -6.79 5.96
N LEU A 369 4.91 -7.48 5.03
CA LEU A 369 5.42 -7.61 3.65
C LEU A 369 5.42 -6.27 2.91
N MET A 370 4.36 -5.46 3.06
CA MET A 370 4.26 -4.14 2.43
C MET A 370 5.30 -3.16 2.97
N GLU A 371 5.57 -3.16 4.28
CA GLU A 371 6.64 -2.34 4.86
C GLU A 371 8.00 -2.72 4.29
N GLN A 372 8.31 -4.01 4.18
CA GLN A 372 9.55 -4.43 3.54
C GLN A 372 9.56 -4.11 2.05
N TYR A 373 8.43 -4.26 1.36
CA TYR A 373 8.31 -3.92 -0.05
C TYR A 373 8.54 -2.43 -0.31
N ASN A 374 7.95 -1.56 0.51
CA ASN A 374 8.16 -0.12 0.44
C ASN A 374 9.60 0.27 0.82
N ASN A 375 10.27 -0.51 1.69
CA ASN A 375 11.69 -0.31 1.96
C ASN A 375 12.61 -0.87 0.86
N SER A 376 12.12 -1.79 0.01
CA SER A 376 12.90 -2.52 -1.02
C SER A 376 12.69 -2.00 -2.45
N VAL A 377 11.49 -1.50 -2.75
CA VAL A 377 11.25 -0.67 -3.93
C VAL A 377 11.95 0.65 -3.64
N PRO A 378 12.71 1.22 -4.59
CA PRO A 378 12.98 2.63 -4.52
C PRO A 378 11.61 3.31 -4.68
N VAL A 379 10.92 3.52 -3.56
CA VAL A 379 10.34 4.84 -3.31
C VAL A 379 11.40 5.80 -3.81
N SER A 380 11.02 6.79 -4.62
CA SER A 380 11.77 8.05 -4.69
C SER A 380 12.39 8.24 -3.30
N PRO A 381 13.73 8.18 -3.19
CA PRO A 381 14.40 7.67 -1.99
C PRO A 381 13.74 8.28 -0.76
N PRO A 382 13.38 7.51 0.30
CA PRO A 382 12.99 8.14 1.56
C PRO A 382 14.13 9.08 1.85
N PHE A 383 13.86 10.40 1.86
CA PHE A 383 14.86 11.46 1.74
C PHE A 383 16.13 11.02 2.46
N VAL A 384 17.06 10.42 1.70
CA VAL A 384 18.31 9.96 2.28
C VAL A 384 18.96 11.29 2.45
N ILE A 385 18.86 11.88 3.65
CA ILE A 385 19.82 12.88 4.08
C ILE A 385 21.11 12.16 3.73
N PRO A 386 21.85 12.63 2.71
CA PRO A 386 23.08 11.95 2.35
C PRO A 386 23.84 11.81 3.66
N ASN A 387 24.65 10.78 3.83
CA ASN A 387 25.60 10.81 4.93
C ASN A 387 26.62 11.90 4.54
N ILE A 388 26.18 13.17 4.60
CA ILE A 388 26.84 14.40 4.28
C ILE A 388 27.86 14.46 5.40
N PRO A 389 29.14 14.19 5.12
CA PRO A 389 30.16 14.34 6.15
C PRO A 389 29.98 15.73 6.77
N ALA A 390 30.19 15.89 8.08
CA ALA A 390 30.09 17.21 8.73
C ALA A 390 30.96 18.29 8.06
N THR A 391 31.90 17.88 7.20
CA THR A 391 32.81 18.70 6.41
C THR A 391 32.33 19.02 4.99
N ALA A 392 31.25 18.41 4.51
CA ALA A 392 30.76 18.64 3.16
C ALA A 392 30.35 20.11 2.97
N ARG A 393 30.61 20.63 1.78
CA ARG A 393 30.21 21.97 1.39
C ARG A 393 29.37 21.90 0.13
N TRP A 394 28.33 22.72 0.08
CA TRP A 394 27.56 22.91 -1.14
C TRP A 394 28.46 23.53 -2.23
N ALA A 395 28.31 23.04 -3.46
CA ALA A 395 28.92 23.69 -4.60
C ALA A 395 28.44 25.15 -4.64
N GLN A 396 29.37 26.10 -4.80
CA GLN A 396 29.05 27.53 -4.77
C GLN A 396 28.31 27.98 -6.04
N ASN A 397 28.36 27.16 -7.10
CA ASN A 397 27.74 27.44 -8.39
C ASN A 397 26.43 26.66 -8.51
N GLY A 398 25.35 27.22 -7.96
CA GLY A 398 23.99 26.69 -8.14
C GLY A 398 23.47 26.92 -9.56
N VAL A 399 22.44 26.14 -9.95
CA VAL A 399 21.71 26.35 -11.21
C VAL A 399 20.43 27.10 -10.91
N THR A 400 20.12 28.13 -11.71
CA THR A 400 18.84 28.83 -11.61
C THR A 400 17.72 27.96 -12.17
N VAL A 401 16.75 27.60 -11.32
CA VAL A 401 15.62 26.71 -11.66
C VAL A 401 14.26 27.42 -11.67
N ALA A 402 14.19 28.65 -11.17
CA ALA A 402 13.03 29.53 -11.21
C ALA A 402 13.50 30.99 -11.25
N GLY A 403 12.76 31.86 -11.96
CA GLY A 403 13.16 33.26 -12.14
C GLY A 403 14.35 33.45 -13.09
N GLY A 404 15.37 34.19 -12.66
CA GLY A 404 16.63 34.39 -13.42
C GLY A 404 16.62 35.52 -14.45
N HIS A 405 15.49 36.20 -14.66
CA HIS A 405 15.32 37.23 -15.69
C HIS A 405 15.24 38.66 -15.11
N GLY A 406 15.90 38.89 -13.98
CA GLY A 406 15.88 40.16 -13.24
C GLY A 406 14.63 40.34 -12.37
N LYS A 407 14.60 41.47 -11.65
CA LYS A 407 13.50 41.86 -10.76
C LYS A 407 12.30 42.37 -11.57
N GLY A 408 11.11 41.84 -11.32
CA GLY A 408 9.89 42.33 -11.96
C GLY A 408 8.67 41.47 -11.70
N SER A 409 7.58 41.75 -12.42
CA SER A 409 6.26 41.12 -12.24
C SER A 409 5.89 40.13 -13.34
N ALA A 410 6.73 39.95 -14.36
CA ALA A 410 6.53 38.92 -15.38
C ALA A 410 6.56 37.51 -14.76
N THR A 411 5.99 36.51 -15.43
CA THR A 411 5.90 35.14 -14.93
C THR A 411 7.23 34.40 -14.90
N ASN A 412 8.26 34.92 -15.57
CA ASN A 412 9.65 34.45 -15.49
C ASN A 412 10.54 35.33 -14.58
N GLN A 413 9.95 36.27 -13.85
CA GLN A 413 10.64 37.19 -12.93
C GLN A 413 10.09 37.03 -11.50
N LEU A 414 10.91 37.42 -10.52
CA LEU A 414 10.58 37.46 -9.10
C LEU A 414 10.89 38.86 -8.53
N ASN A 415 10.26 39.24 -7.43
CA ASN A 415 10.46 40.52 -6.77
C ASN A 415 10.42 40.36 -5.24
N GLY A 416 11.59 40.29 -4.59
CA GLY A 416 11.67 40.22 -3.11
C GLY A 416 10.98 38.98 -2.56
N HIS A 417 11.54 37.81 -2.85
CA HIS A 417 10.99 36.52 -2.44
C HIS A 417 11.56 36.08 -1.07
N ASP A 418 10.70 35.73 -0.13
CA ASP A 418 11.10 35.39 1.25
C ASP A 418 11.02 33.88 1.55
N GLY A 419 10.05 33.17 0.97
CA GLY A 419 9.81 31.74 1.22
C GLY A 419 9.60 30.92 -0.05
N LEU A 420 9.99 29.66 0.00
CA LEU A 420 9.78 28.69 -1.07
C LEU A 420 9.56 27.29 -0.51
N PHE A 421 8.81 26.49 -1.24
CA PHE A 421 8.63 25.07 -0.95
C PHE A 421 8.87 24.25 -2.22
N VAL A 422 9.53 23.11 -2.04
CA VAL A 422 9.80 22.15 -3.12
C VAL A 422 9.12 20.85 -2.76
N ASP A 423 8.24 20.39 -3.66
CA ASP A 423 7.56 19.11 -3.53
C ASP A 423 8.40 17.95 -4.10
N ASP A 424 8.07 16.71 -3.77
CA ASP A 424 8.72 15.46 -4.23
C ASP A 424 8.77 15.34 -5.75
N ASP A 425 7.77 15.91 -6.45
CA ASP A 425 7.72 16.03 -7.92
C ASP A 425 8.63 17.15 -8.47
N GLN A 426 9.51 17.72 -7.64
CA GLN A 426 10.35 18.89 -7.95
C GLN A 426 9.55 20.11 -8.41
N THR A 427 8.30 20.23 -7.93
CA THR A 427 7.50 21.44 -8.13
C THR A 427 7.92 22.48 -7.11
N ILE A 428 8.33 23.66 -7.58
CA ILE A 428 8.79 24.77 -6.74
C ILE A 428 7.66 25.79 -6.66
N VAL A 429 7.19 26.10 -5.45
CA VAL A 429 6.28 27.22 -5.19
C VAL A 429 7.02 28.30 -4.41
N ILE A 430 6.86 29.55 -4.82
CA ILE A 430 7.59 30.68 -4.26
C ILE A 430 6.59 31.74 -3.82
N ALA A 431 6.77 32.23 -2.59
CA ALA A 431 6.14 33.44 -2.10
C ALA A 431 6.85 34.64 -2.72
N ASP A 432 6.21 35.25 -3.71
CA ASP A 432 6.76 36.35 -4.49
C ASP A 432 6.22 37.68 -3.98
N GLY A 433 7.12 38.65 -3.74
CA GLY A 433 6.78 39.98 -3.22
C GLY A 433 5.96 40.84 -4.19
N ASN A 434 5.63 40.33 -5.38
CA ASN A 434 4.52 40.81 -6.20
C ASN A 434 3.12 40.41 -5.66
N HIS A 435 3.02 39.99 -4.39
CA HIS A 435 1.78 39.61 -3.71
C HIS A 435 1.07 38.42 -4.35
N ARG A 436 1.86 37.39 -4.67
CA ARG A 436 1.39 36.17 -5.33
C ARG A 436 2.20 34.97 -4.89
N ILE A 437 1.62 33.79 -5.00
CA ILE A 437 2.37 32.54 -5.04
C ILE A 437 2.49 32.10 -6.48
N ILE A 438 3.72 31.80 -6.91
CA ILE A 438 4.02 31.41 -8.28
C ILE A 438 4.76 30.07 -8.28
N GLN A 439 4.33 29.18 -9.18
CA GLN A 439 4.74 27.78 -9.26
C GLN A 439 5.55 27.53 -10.53
N TRP A 440 6.65 26.78 -10.42
CA TRP A 440 7.42 26.25 -11.53
C TRP A 440 7.54 24.73 -11.41
N LYS A 441 7.47 24.04 -12.55
CA LYS A 441 7.88 22.64 -12.68
C LYS A 441 9.27 22.54 -13.29
N MET A 442 9.91 21.40 -13.10
CA MET A 442 11.21 21.13 -13.68
C MET A 442 11.19 21.34 -15.20
N GLY A 443 12.02 22.26 -15.69
CA GLY A 443 12.12 22.61 -17.11
C GLY A 443 11.20 23.74 -17.58
N ASP A 444 10.32 24.27 -16.72
CA ASP A 444 9.49 25.43 -17.06
C ASP A 444 10.33 26.70 -17.24
N THR A 445 10.09 27.44 -18.31
CA THR A 445 10.73 28.75 -18.54
C THR A 445 9.93 29.92 -17.97
N ASN A 446 8.65 29.70 -17.64
CA ASN A 446 7.73 30.69 -17.07
C ASN A 446 6.93 30.04 -15.95
N GLY A 447 6.72 30.76 -14.86
CA GLY A 447 5.92 30.29 -13.73
C GLY A 447 4.43 30.50 -13.95
N GLN A 448 3.64 29.82 -13.14
CA GLN A 448 2.18 29.94 -13.11
C GLN A 448 1.75 30.54 -11.77
N VAL A 449 0.95 31.61 -11.80
CA VAL A 449 0.39 32.19 -10.58
C VAL A 449 -0.69 31.25 -10.04
N VAL A 450 -0.50 30.75 -8.82
CA VAL A 450 -1.37 29.74 -8.19
C VAL A 450 -2.15 30.26 -6.99
N ALA A 451 -1.78 31.44 -6.47
CA ALA A 451 -2.55 32.18 -5.47
C ALA A 451 -2.20 33.67 -5.52
N GLY A 452 -3.14 34.54 -5.14
CA GLY A 452 -2.97 36.00 -5.20
C GLY A 452 -2.83 36.53 -6.63
N GLY A 453 -2.05 37.61 -6.80
CA GLY A 453 -1.85 38.25 -8.10
C GLY A 453 -2.98 39.21 -8.54
N ASN A 454 -4.03 39.37 -7.73
CA ASN A 454 -5.14 40.31 -7.95
C ASN A 454 -4.94 41.65 -7.21
N GLY A 455 -3.69 42.06 -7.05
CA GLY A 455 -3.30 43.24 -6.26
C GLY A 455 -3.01 42.92 -4.79
N GLN A 456 -2.44 43.91 -4.11
CA GLN A 456 -2.09 43.85 -2.70
C GLN A 456 -3.32 44.08 -1.84
N GLY A 457 -3.62 43.18 -0.89
CA GLY A 457 -4.70 43.41 0.06
C GLY A 457 -5.08 42.21 0.91
N TYR A 458 -6.14 42.40 1.70
CA TYR A 458 -6.68 41.39 2.63
C TYR A 458 -7.94 40.69 2.11
N GLU A 459 -8.38 40.98 0.88
CA GLU A 459 -9.48 40.23 0.27
C GLU A 459 -9.09 38.76 0.07
N LEU A 460 -10.08 37.88 -0.10
CA LEU A 460 -9.83 36.44 -0.19
C LEU A 460 -9.15 36.04 -1.51
N ASP A 461 -9.28 36.83 -2.57
CA ASP A 461 -8.57 36.65 -3.84
C ASP A 461 -7.25 37.44 -3.93
N GLN A 462 -6.85 38.11 -2.85
CA GLN A 462 -5.63 38.90 -2.74
C GLN A 462 -4.67 38.32 -1.70
N LEU A 463 -3.39 38.68 -1.84
CA LEU A 463 -2.38 38.48 -0.81
C LEU A 463 -1.75 39.85 -0.50
N TRP A 464 -1.18 40.00 0.69
CA TRP A 464 -0.40 41.17 1.06
C TRP A 464 0.92 40.68 1.64
N GLY A 465 1.90 40.51 0.76
CA GLY A 465 3.28 40.21 1.15
C GLY A 465 3.39 38.83 1.78
N PRO A 466 3.12 37.76 1.01
CA PRO A 466 3.29 36.41 1.50
C PRO A 466 4.76 36.18 1.87
N THR A 467 5.02 35.64 3.06
CA THR A 467 6.36 35.43 3.62
C THR A 467 6.84 34.00 3.44
N ASP A 468 5.92 33.04 3.48
CA ASP A 468 6.24 31.62 3.35
C ASP A 468 5.04 30.83 2.82
N VAL A 469 5.30 29.65 2.27
CA VAL A 469 4.26 28.78 1.70
C VAL A 469 4.66 27.32 1.84
N LEU A 470 3.70 26.44 2.11
CA LEU A 470 3.85 25.00 1.94
C LEU A 470 2.69 24.38 1.18
N ILE A 471 2.89 23.16 0.67
CA ILE A 471 1.84 22.36 0.05
C ILE A 471 1.35 21.30 1.05
N ASP A 472 0.07 21.34 1.39
CA ASP A 472 -0.63 20.26 2.09
C ASP A 472 -1.18 19.28 1.04
N LYS A 473 -0.47 18.15 0.84
CA LYS A 473 -0.79 17.15 -0.21
C LYS A 473 -2.14 16.47 -0.02
N GLU A 474 -2.46 16.17 1.23
CA GLU A 474 -3.68 15.47 1.65
C GLU A 474 -4.94 16.31 1.37
N THR A 475 -4.85 17.64 1.52
CA THR A 475 -5.97 18.55 1.16
C THR A 475 -5.85 19.16 -0.24
N ASP A 476 -4.72 18.94 -0.92
CA ASP A 476 -4.27 19.60 -2.14
C ASP A 476 -4.46 21.12 -2.09
N SER A 477 -3.82 21.75 -1.10
CA SER A 477 -3.94 23.19 -0.85
C SER A 477 -2.59 23.80 -0.49
N LEU A 478 -2.42 25.07 -0.84
CA LEU A 478 -1.32 25.91 -0.36
C LEU A 478 -1.67 26.41 1.04
N ILE A 479 -0.76 26.29 2.00
CA ILE A 479 -0.83 27.01 3.27
C ILE A 479 0.16 28.16 3.20
N ILE A 480 -0.35 29.38 3.22
CA ILE A 480 0.40 30.60 2.93
C ILE A 480 0.46 31.45 4.19
N CYS A 481 1.67 31.80 4.62
CA CYS A 481 1.88 32.89 5.57
C CYS A 481 1.74 34.20 4.82
N ASP A 482 0.71 34.98 5.17
CA ASP A 482 0.40 36.27 4.58
C ASP A 482 0.40 37.35 5.70
N THR A 483 0.48 38.63 5.35
CA THR A 483 0.48 39.68 6.38
C THR A 483 -0.79 39.57 7.23
N GLY A 484 -0.64 39.44 8.55
CA GLY A 484 -1.77 39.39 9.48
C GLY A 484 -2.51 38.04 9.59
N ARG A 485 -2.19 37.04 8.76
CA ARG A 485 -2.99 35.81 8.64
C ARG A 485 -2.25 34.62 8.00
N VAL A 486 -2.71 33.41 8.29
CA VAL A 486 -2.38 32.20 7.52
C VAL A 486 -3.59 31.84 6.67
N VAL A 487 -3.39 31.69 5.37
CA VAL A 487 -4.44 31.44 4.37
C VAL A 487 -4.25 30.06 3.75
N ARG A 488 -5.33 29.30 3.62
CA ARG A 488 -5.39 28.10 2.79
C ARG A 488 -5.92 28.44 1.41
N TRP A 489 -5.19 28.09 0.37
CA TRP A 489 -5.64 28.27 -1.01
C TRP A 489 -5.73 26.92 -1.71
N SER A 490 -6.93 26.52 -2.13
CA SER A 490 -7.09 25.24 -2.83
C SER A 490 -6.43 25.30 -4.21
N ARG A 491 -5.71 24.23 -4.57
CA ARG A 491 -5.08 24.09 -5.89
C ARG A 491 -6.01 23.44 -6.92
N ARG A 492 -7.24 23.09 -6.52
CA ARG A 492 -8.27 22.47 -7.38
C ARG A 492 -8.82 23.47 -8.39
N SER A 493 -9.29 22.96 -9.52
CA SER A 493 -9.80 23.77 -10.64
C SER A 493 -11.01 24.62 -10.21
N GLY A 494 -10.93 25.96 -10.37
CA GLY A 494 -12.06 26.88 -10.18
C GLY A 494 -12.11 27.63 -8.84
N THR A 495 -11.15 27.42 -7.93
CA THR A 495 -11.03 28.22 -6.70
C THR A 495 -10.10 29.42 -6.91
N THR A 496 -10.65 30.63 -6.88
CA THR A 496 -9.90 31.89 -7.04
C THR A 496 -9.73 32.67 -5.73
N GLN A 497 -10.15 32.10 -4.61
CA GLN A 497 -10.15 32.73 -3.29
C GLN A 497 -9.56 31.76 -2.26
N GLY A 498 -8.78 32.30 -1.33
CA GLY A 498 -8.29 31.61 -0.15
C GLY A 498 -9.27 31.64 1.02
N GLU A 499 -8.96 30.85 2.04
CA GLU A 499 -9.69 30.73 3.30
C GLU A 499 -8.74 31.06 4.45
N ILE A 500 -9.15 31.95 5.37
CA ILE A 500 -8.34 32.30 6.53
C ILE A 500 -8.39 31.13 7.53
N LEU A 501 -7.25 30.47 7.74
CA LEU A 501 -7.11 29.43 8.76
C LEU A 501 -6.85 30.05 10.14
N ILE A 502 -5.96 31.04 10.19
CA ILE A 502 -5.54 31.68 11.43
C ILE A 502 -5.43 33.19 11.16
N GLY A 503 -6.11 34.01 11.94
CA GLY A 503 -6.05 35.46 11.84
C GLY A 503 -5.40 36.11 13.08
N ASN A 504 -5.08 37.40 12.96
CA ASN A 504 -4.51 38.21 14.05
C ASN A 504 -3.16 37.67 14.57
N ILE A 505 -2.31 37.30 13.62
CA ILE A 505 -0.96 36.80 13.82
C ILE A 505 -0.03 37.51 12.83
N ASN A 506 1.27 37.52 13.08
CA ASN A 506 2.27 38.04 12.14
C ASN A 506 3.17 36.88 11.69
N PRO A 507 2.67 36.01 10.80
CA PRO A 507 3.38 34.80 10.45
C PRO A 507 4.56 35.10 9.52
N TYR A 508 5.70 34.49 9.83
CA TYR A 508 6.90 34.60 8.99
C TYR A 508 7.32 33.28 8.35
N GLY A 509 6.96 32.15 8.96
CA GLY A 509 7.36 30.82 8.52
C GLY A 509 6.32 29.78 8.90
N VAL A 510 6.21 28.74 8.06
CA VAL A 510 5.26 27.63 8.23
C VAL A 510 5.95 26.29 8.01
N ALA A 511 5.62 25.31 8.86
CA ALA A 511 6.00 23.91 8.66
C ALA A 511 4.84 22.98 9.06
N MET A 512 4.84 21.76 8.52
CA MET A 512 3.85 20.73 8.87
C MET A 512 4.56 19.39 9.08
N ASP A 513 4.19 18.67 10.14
CA ASP A 513 4.72 17.33 10.41
C ASP A 513 3.89 16.20 9.75
N ASP A 514 4.36 14.97 9.88
CA ASP A 514 3.73 13.75 9.36
C ASP A 514 2.36 13.44 10.02
N GLN A 515 2.12 13.97 11.22
CA GLN A 515 0.85 13.88 11.93
C GLN A 515 -0.11 15.03 11.58
N ARG A 516 0.27 15.90 10.64
CA ARG A 516 -0.46 17.08 10.17
C ARG A 516 -0.69 18.17 11.21
N TYR A 517 0.22 18.35 12.16
CA TYR A 517 0.27 19.56 12.96
C TYR A 517 0.96 20.70 12.20
N LEU A 518 0.36 21.88 12.23
CA LEU A 518 0.91 23.08 11.61
C LEU A 518 1.74 23.87 12.63
N TYR A 519 2.96 24.24 12.27
CA TYR A 519 3.87 25.04 13.07
C TYR A 519 4.02 26.42 12.44
N ILE A 520 3.59 27.47 13.15
CA ILE A 520 3.64 28.86 12.68
C ILE A 520 4.53 29.68 13.59
N SER A 521 5.53 30.35 13.01
CA SER A 521 6.34 31.34 13.72
C SER A 521 5.71 32.73 13.60
N ASP A 522 5.41 33.38 14.73
CA ASP A 522 4.94 34.76 14.80
C ASP A 522 6.11 35.70 15.13
N CYS A 523 6.46 36.58 14.20
CA CYS A 523 7.65 37.43 14.32
C CYS A 523 7.48 38.58 15.32
N VAL A 524 6.24 38.97 15.63
CA VAL A 524 5.94 40.03 16.60
C VAL A 524 5.84 39.46 18.01
N LYS A 525 5.29 38.26 18.14
CA LYS A 525 5.16 37.58 19.44
C LYS A 525 6.40 36.78 19.82
N HIS A 526 7.35 36.62 18.91
CA HIS A 526 8.60 35.86 19.11
C HIS A 526 8.34 34.42 19.59
N GLU A 527 7.33 33.77 19.02
CA GLU A 527 6.88 32.43 19.41
C GLU A 527 6.62 31.54 18.18
N VAL A 528 6.69 30.23 18.38
CA VAL A 528 6.23 29.21 17.43
C VAL A 528 5.09 28.45 18.09
N ARG A 529 3.95 28.39 17.39
CA ARG A 529 2.77 27.66 17.84
C ARG A 529 2.50 26.46 16.93
N ARG A 530 2.09 25.36 17.56
CA ARG A 530 1.58 24.15 16.93
C ARG A 530 0.04 24.17 16.94
N TYR A 531 -0.57 23.96 15.79
CA TYR A 531 -2.01 23.91 15.59
C TYR A 531 -2.42 22.54 15.03
N GLN A 532 -3.47 21.95 15.60
CA GLN A 532 -4.21 20.85 14.99
C GLN A 532 -5.34 21.40 14.11
N ILE A 533 -5.80 20.62 13.13
CA ILE A 533 -6.97 20.99 12.33
C ILE A 533 -8.17 21.26 13.24
N GLY A 534 -8.74 22.47 13.10
CA GLY A 534 -9.87 22.93 13.91
C GLY A 534 -9.48 23.70 15.17
N ASP A 535 -8.20 23.78 15.52
CA ASP A 535 -7.73 24.60 16.63
C ASP A 535 -7.96 26.09 16.36
N LYS A 536 -8.50 26.80 17.36
CA LYS A 536 -8.62 28.26 17.34
C LYS A 536 -7.42 28.96 17.98
N ASN A 537 -6.82 28.32 19.00
CA ASN A 537 -5.74 28.87 19.81
C ASN A 537 -4.64 27.81 19.93
N GLY A 538 -3.74 27.73 18.94
CA GLY A 538 -2.64 26.76 18.90
C GLY A 538 -1.74 26.82 20.15
N THR A 539 -1.00 25.75 20.38
CA THR A 539 -0.14 25.56 21.56
C THR A 539 1.26 26.10 21.31
N ILE A 540 1.82 26.92 22.21
CA ILE A 540 3.22 27.38 22.09
C ILE A 540 4.16 26.17 22.27
N VAL A 541 5.07 25.98 21.31
CA VAL A 541 6.04 24.88 21.32
C VAL A 541 7.50 25.35 21.35
N ALA A 542 7.76 26.62 20.98
CA ALA A 542 9.07 27.25 21.11
C ALA A 542 8.94 28.78 21.22
N GLY A 543 9.89 29.46 21.87
CA GLY A 543 9.90 30.92 22.03
C GLY A 543 8.95 31.44 23.12
N GLY A 544 8.54 32.71 23.03
CA GLY A 544 7.57 33.36 23.93
C GLY A 544 8.13 34.28 25.02
N ASN A 545 9.46 34.43 25.14
CA ASN A 545 10.08 35.33 26.12
C ASN A 545 10.70 36.61 25.50
N GLY A 546 10.19 37.06 24.34
CA GLY A 546 10.64 38.28 23.67
C GLY A 546 11.92 38.12 22.85
N CYS A 547 12.40 39.21 22.24
CA CYS A 547 13.66 39.26 21.53
C CYS A 547 14.84 39.53 22.48
N GLY A 548 15.86 38.66 22.49
CA GLY A 548 17.03 38.83 23.35
C GLY A 548 18.14 37.83 23.03
N ALA A 549 19.37 38.17 23.43
CA ALA A 549 20.57 37.35 23.18
C ALA A 549 20.90 36.39 24.35
N ASP A 550 19.95 36.17 25.27
CA ASP A 550 20.19 35.41 26.49
C ASP A 550 20.04 33.90 26.27
N SER A 551 20.88 33.08 26.90
CA SER A 551 21.07 31.65 26.57
C SER A 551 19.93 30.70 26.95
N SER A 552 18.90 31.20 27.64
CA SER A 552 17.60 30.51 27.83
C SER A 552 16.61 30.76 26.67
N LEU A 553 16.97 31.66 25.75
CA LEU A 553 16.28 31.98 24.52
C LEU A 553 17.17 31.49 23.36
N LEU A 554 16.91 30.26 22.90
CA LEU A 554 17.41 29.63 21.66
C LEU A 554 18.60 30.37 21.00
N LEU A 555 19.82 30.16 21.49
CA LEU A 555 21.03 30.82 21.01
C LEU A 555 21.43 30.42 19.59
N PHE A 556 21.83 31.42 18.79
CA PHE A 556 22.81 31.24 17.71
C PHE A 556 24.18 31.83 18.11
N SER A 557 25.17 30.93 18.27
CA SER A 557 26.65 31.05 18.11
C SER A 557 27.48 32.11 18.90
N PRO A 558 28.83 32.01 18.96
CA PRO A 558 29.59 31.69 20.18
C PRO A 558 30.40 32.87 20.75
N SER A 559 30.95 32.67 21.96
CA SER A 559 31.84 33.55 22.77
C SER A 559 31.10 34.59 23.64
N THR A 560 31.28 34.71 24.96
CA THR A 560 32.41 34.47 25.89
C THR A 560 31.91 34.35 27.35
N HIS A 561 32.59 33.54 28.16
CA HIS A 561 32.78 33.61 29.64
C HIS A 561 31.64 34.16 30.54
N ASP A 562 31.03 33.34 31.42
CA ASP A 562 31.51 33.02 32.78
C ASP A 562 30.42 32.36 33.69
N ASN A 563 30.77 31.19 34.26
CA ASN A 563 30.45 30.56 35.56
C ASN A 563 29.09 30.67 36.34
N SER A 564 28.30 29.56 36.27
CA SER A 564 27.78 28.73 37.40
C SER A 564 26.52 29.15 38.25
N PRO A 565 25.89 28.28 39.10
CA PRO A 565 24.73 27.42 38.74
C PRO A 565 23.58 27.24 39.81
N LEU A 566 22.56 26.41 39.48
CA LEU A 566 21.61 25.62 40.32
C LEU A 566 20.27 26.24 40.83
N LEU A 567 19.14 25.61 40.43
CA LEU A 567 18.32 24.74 41.31
C LEU A 567 17.26 23.92 40.52
N ASP A 568 17.16 22.65 40.91
CA ASP A 568 16.48 21.48 40.30
C ASP A 568 15.31 21.02 41.26
N PRO A 569 14.67 19.83 41.15
CA PRO A 569 13.34 19.55 40.58
C PRO A 569 12.38 18.78 41.53
N LEU A 570 11.18 18.38 41.05
CA LEU A 570 10.36 17.31 41.65
C LEU A 570 9.84 16.30 40.60
N LEU A 571 10.43 15.08 40.67
CA LEU A 571 9.93 13.70 40.47
C LEU A 571 8.88 13.32 39.40
N ASN A 572 9.15 12.27 38.59
CA ASN A 572 8.82 10.84 38.86
C ASN A 572 9.43 9.88 37.77
N PRO A 573 9.63 8.57 37.99
CA PRO A 573 10.93 7.92 37.79
C PRO A 573 10.83 6.54 37.09
N THR A 574 11.14 6.45 35.81
CA THR A 574 11.51 5.17 35.14
C THR A 574 12.87 5.29 34.45
N ILE A 575 13.67 6.26 34.91
CA ILE A 575 15.06 6.50 34.55
C ILE A 575 15.89 6.37 35.82
N LYS A 576 17.06 5.75 35.64
CA LYS A 576 18.21 5.67 36.54
C LYS A 576 18.21 4.52 37.55
N ARG A 577 18.98 3.49 37.19
CA ARG A 577 19.94 2.91 38.13
C ARG A 577 21.19 2.36 37.42
N LYS A 578 22.19 3.22 37.31
CA LYS A 578 23.56 2.91 37.76
C LYS A 578 24.17 4.19 38.36
N TYR A 579 24.05 4.22 39.70
CA TYR A 579 24.91 4.85 40.69
C TYR A 579 26.42 4.67 40.35
N GLU A 580 27.43 5.39 40.83
CA GLU A 580 27.73 6.26 41.99
C GLU A 580 29.21 6.68 41.71
N ASN A 581 29.84 7.76 42.16
CA ASN A 581 30.05 8.20 43.53
C ASN A 581 30.85 9.52 43.54
N LYS A 582 30.67 10.30 44.61
CA LYS A 582 31.22 11.65 44.85
C LYS A 582 32.63 11.64 45.49
N HIS A 583 33.43 12.63 45.05
CA HIS A 583 34.45 13.45 45.72
C HIS A 583 35.62 12.85 46.50
N SER A 584 36.84 13.31 46.13
CA SER A 584 37.65 14.19 47.01
C SER A 584 38.86 14.83 46.31
N TYR A 585 39.20 16.06 46.75
CA TYR A 585 40.52 16.74 46.79
C TYR A 585 41.10 17.63 45.63
N ILE A 586 41.25 18.93 45.98
CA ILE A 586 42.37 19.91 45.80
C ILE A 586 42.75 20.53 44.44
N ASN A 587 42.63 21.87 44.41
CA ASN A 587 43.40 22.94 43.75
C ASN A 587 44.70 22.60 42.98
N GLU A 588 44.91 23.23 41.81
CA GLU A 588 45.83 24.38 41.62
C GLU A 588 46.10 24.71 40.12
N LYS A 589 46.08 26.02 39.83
CA LYS A 589 46.98 26.79 38.94
C LYS A 589 47.01 26.62 37.40
N ASN A 590 46.58 27.74 36.77
CA ASN A 590 47.37 28.67 35.94
C ASN A 590 47.47 28.51 34.40
N ASN A 591 47.19 29.67 33.79
CA ASN A 591 47.87 30.37 32.67
C ASN A 591 47.49 30.00 31.23
N THR A 592 46.76 30.88 30.50
CA THR A 592 47.18 32.04 29.64
C THR A 592 46.89 31.65 28.18
N THR A 593 46.34 32.40 27.21
CA THR A 593 46.34 33.83 26.79
C THR A 593 45.37 33.86 25.56
N SER A 594 44.19 34.52 25.52
CA SER A 594 43.86 35.93 25.18
C SER A 594 44.23 36.42 23.74
N ILE A 595 43.22 36.71 22.88
CA ILE A 595 42.87 38.01 22.21
C ILE A 595 43.12 37.97 20.67
N SER A 596 42.31 38.48 19.72
CA SER A 596 41.39 39.64 19.64
C SER A 596 40.30 39.52 18.54
N LYS A 597 39.17 40.20 18.77
CA LYS A 597 38.20 40.74 17.80
C LYS A 597 38.70 42.08 17.20
N ARG A 598 38.23 42.48 16.01
CA ARG A 598 37.82 43.88 15.72
C ARG A 598 36.86 44.01 14.52
N PHE A 599 35.87 44.89 14.69
CA PHE A 599 34.83 45.36 13.77
C PHE A 599 35.33 46.51 12.86
N HIS A 600 34.76 46.71 11.65
CA HIS A 600 33.76 47.76 11.32
C HIS A 600 33.34 47.81 9.82
N ASN A 601 32.34 48.66 9.54
CA ASN A 601 31.39 48.72 8.40
C ASN A 601 31.88 49.34 7.07
N SER A 602 31.06 49.07 6.03
CA SER A 602 30.52 49.97 4.98
C SER A 602 31.15 50.05 3.58
N ALA A 603 30.25 49.82 2.60
CA ALA A 603 30.00 50.54 1.34
C ALA A 603 31.02 50.58 0.18
N HIS A 604 30.47 50.20 -0.99
CA HIS A 604 30.67 50.68 -2.36
C HIS A 604 32.03 50.58 -3.10
N ASP A 605 31.87 50.01 -4.31
CA ASP A 605 32.46 50.35 -5.60
C ASP A 605 33.92 50.00 -5.96
N ASN A 606 33.97 49.35 -7.13
CA ASN A 606 34.91 49.46 -8.24
C ASN A 606 36.31 48.85 -8.16
N GLU A 607 36.49 47.97 -9.16
CA GLU A 607 37.60 47.89 -10.10
C GLU A 607 38.98 47.41 -9.65
N ASN A 608 39.37 46.34 -10.36
CA ASN A 608 40.64 46.15 -11.04
C ASN A 608 41.85 45.53 -10.27
N VAL A 609 42.16 44.30 -10.71
CA VAL A 609 43.41 43.92 -11.42
C VAL A 609 44.62 43.48 -10.57
N ILE A 610 45.21 42.37 -11.03
CA ILE A 610 46.54 41.75 -10.79
C ILE A 610 46.68 40.88 -9.52
N ASP A 611 46.69 39.56 -9.63
CA ASP A 611 47.72 38.60 -10.14
C ASP A 611 48.74 38.18 -9.05
N ASP A 612 49.27 36.98 -9.29
CA ASP A 612 50.43 36.33 -8.66
C ASP A 612 50.26 35.53 -7.34
N ASN A 613 50.06 34.22 -7.57
CA ASN A 613 51.07 33.17 -7.39
C ASN A 613 51.62 32.82 -5.99
N ILE A 614 52.05 31.54 -5.92
CA ILE A 614 52.75 30.75 -4.85
C ILE A 614 51.77 29.72 -4.25
N VAL A 615 51.56 28.52 -4.80
CA VAL A 615 52.44 27.35 -5.11
C VAL A 615 53.15 26.76 -3.88
N ILE A 616 53.10 25.42 -3.81
CA ILE A 616 53.99 24.47 -3.08
C ILE A 616 53.53 24.19 -1.63
N ASP A 617 53.40 22.95 -1.14
CA ASP A 617 53.34 21.57 -1.64
C ASP A 617 53.23 20.69 -0.39
N ASN A 618 52.70 19.46 -0.57
CA ASN A 618 53.18 18.20 0.04
C ASN A 618 53.17 18.05 1.59
N TYR A 619 52.91 16.90 2.24
CA TYR A 619 52.78 15.49 1.90
C TYR A 619 52.49 14.71 3.23
N ILE A 620 52.05 13.45 3.09
CA ILE A 620 52.23 12.28 4.00
C ILE A 620 51.30 12.08 5.21
N LEU A 621 50.38 11.13 5.03
CA LEU A 621 50.13 9.90 5.81
C LEU A 621 50.64 9.84 7.27
N THR A 622 49.71 9.59 8.20
CA THR A 622 49.62 8.32 8.94
C THR A 622 48.19 8.10 9.39
#